data_AF-A0A9E4ZKM2-F1
#
_entry.id   AF-A0A9E4ZKM2-F1
#
_cell.length_a   1.000
_cell.length_b   1.000
_cell.length_c   1.000
_cell.angle_alpha   90.00
_cell.angle_beta   90.00
_cell.angle_gamma   90.00
#
_symmetry.space_group_name_H-M   'P 1'
#
loop_
_entity.id
_entity.type
_entity.pdbx_description
1 polymer ?
#
loop_
_entity_poly.entity_id
_entity_poly.type
_entity_poly.pdbx_seq_one_letter_code
_entity_poly.pdbx_strand_id
1 'polypeptide(L)'
;MTRQEMKVSAARIGVLIGKSGSTKREIEEKTGISLLIDSEEGMVTIEGEDPIAVMTATNVVSAINRGFSPERAFRLLEDEDMMLDILDLADLSGTTGQLERLRGRIIGKAGTSRAQIEDMTATEISVHGKTVAIIGLPDQVETARKAIEMLIQGVPHENVYGFLDRKKKEAKQAMLEYYS
;
A
#
# COMPACT_ATOMS: atom_id res chain seq x y z
N MET A 1 -11.65 -25.03 1.16
CA MET A 1 -12.26 -23.69 1.01
C MET A 1 -11.89 -22.78 2.17
N THR A 2 -10.99 -21.84 1.90
CA THR A 2 -10.59 -20.74 2.78
C THR A 2 -11.48 -19.53 2.52
N ARG A 3 -11.90 -18.83 3.59
CA ARG A 3 -12.77 -17.65 3.52
C ARG A 3 -12.21 -16.54 4.40
N GLN A 4 -12.22 -15.32 3.89
CA GLN A 4 -11.96 -14.10 4.66
C GLN A 4 -13.06 -13.07 4.43
N GLU A 5 -13.31 -12.25 5.43
CA GLU A 5 -14.30 -11.18 5.37
C GLU A 5 -13.70 -9.87 5.83
N MET A 6 -14.06 -8.78 5.16
CA MET A 6 -13.66 -7.46 5.59
C MET A 6 -14.65 -6.37 5.19
N LYS A 7 -14.63 -5.29 5.97
CA LYS A 7 -15.33 -4.05 5.65
C LYS A 7 -14.49 -3.18 4.72
N VAL A 8 -15.09 -2.80 3.60
CA VAL A 8 -14.58 -1.80 2.67
C VAL A 8 -15.41 -0.53 2.84
N SER A 9 -14.73 0.61 2.90
CA SER A 9 -15.42 1.89 3.09
C SER A 9 -16.35 2.20 1.91
N ALA A 10 -17.48 2.85 2.17
CA ALA A 10 -18.44 3.24 1.15
C ALA A 10 -17.80 4.11 0.03
N ALA A 11 -16.80 4.92 0.39
CA ALA A 11 -16.04 5.73 -0.56
C ALA A 11 -15.17 4.91 -1.53
N ARG A 12 -14.90 3.64 -1.22
CA ARG A 12 -13.97 2.78 -1.97
C ARG A 12 -14.64 1.54 -2.58
N ILE A 13 -15.84 1.16 -2.11
CA ILE A 13 -16.56 0.00 -2.63
C ILE A 13 -16.82 0.11 -4.14
N GLY A 14 -17.14 1.31 -4.63
CA GLY A 14 -17.33 1.55 -6.06
C GLY A 14 -16.06 1.35 -6.89
N VAL A 15 -14.89 1.64 -6.33
CA VAL A 15 -13.59 1.41 -7.00
C VAL A 15 -13.27 -0.08 -7.05
N LEU A 16 -13.56 -0.80 -5.95
CA LEU A 16 -13.38 -2.24 -5.87
C LEU A 16 -14.29 -3.00 -6.86
N ILE A 17 -15.53 -2.54 -7.03
CA ILE A 17 -16.43 -3.11 -8.04
C ILE A 17 -15.94 -2.73 -9.45
N GLY A 18 -15.62 -1.46 -9.66
CA GLY A 18 -15.22 -0.93 -10.97
C GLY A 18 -16.41 -0.74 -11.92
N LYS A 19 -16.16 -0.11 -13.07
CA LYS A 19 -17.22 0.15 -14.07
C LYS A 19 -17.78 -1.18 -14.57
N SER A 20 -19.07 -1.41 -14.34
CA SER A 20 -19.73 -2.69 -14.70
C SER A 20 -19.00 -3.91 -14.12
N GLY A 21 -18.47 -3.80 -12.90
CA GLY A 21 -17.80 -4.91 -12.23
C GLY A 21 -16.41 -5.24 -12.79
N SER A 22 -15.77 -4.34 -13.54
CA SER A 22 -14.48 -4.61 -14.21
C SER A 22 -13.36 -4.96 -13.23
N THR A 23 -13.21 -4.17 -12.16
CA THR A 23 -12.14 -4.36 -11.17
C THR A 23 -12.32 -5.67 -10.42
N LYS A 24 -13.57 -5.97 -9.98
CA LYS A 24 -13.91 -7.23 -9.33
C LYS A 24 -13.50 -8.41 -10.21
N ARG A 25 -13.95 -8.43 -11.47
CA ARG A 25 -13.65 -9.51 -12.42
C ARG A 25 -12.16 -9.68 -12.65
N GLU A 26 -11.42 -8.58 -12.77
CA GLU A 26 -9.99 -8.65 -12.97
C GLU A 26 -9.25 -9.24 -11.75
N ILE A 27 -9.70 -8.94 -10.52
CA ILE A 27 -9.17 -9.62 -9.32
C ILE A 27 -9.46 -11.11 -9.39
N GLU A 28 -10.71 -11.50 -9.65
CA GLU A 28 -11.13 -12.92 -9.75
C GLU A 28 -10.34 -13.68 -10.83
N GLU A 29 -10.16 -13.08 -12.01
CA GLU A 29 -9.41 -13.66 -13.13
C GLU A 29 -7.93 -13.85 -12.83
N LYS A 30 -7.28 -12.86 -12.19
CA LYS A 30 -5.84 -12.92 -11.89
C LYS A 30 -5.50 -13.84 -10.71
N THR A 31 -6.43 -14.01 -9.77
CA THR A 31 -6.19 -14.73 -8.51
C THR A 31 -6.85 -16.09 -8.46
N GLY A 32 -7.85 -16.34 -9.31
CA GLY A 32 -8.70 -17.53 -9.23
C GLY A 32 -9.63 -17.56 -8.01
N ILE A 33 -9.77 -16.46 -7.25
CA ILE A 33 -10.67 -16.39 -6.09
C ILE A 33 -12.06 -15.87 -6.48
N SER A 34 -13.03 -16.04 -5.58
CA SER A 34 -14.39 -15.47 -5.68
C SER A 34 -14.53 -14.26 -4.76
N LEU A 35 -15.09 -13.16 -5.28
CA LEU A 35 -15.42 -11.95 -4.51
C LEU A 35 -16.94 -11.77 -4.41
N LEU A 36 -17.48 -11.89 -3.20
CA LEU A 36 -18.86 -11.55 -2.89
C LEU A 36 -18.88 -10.17 -2.24
N ILE A 37 -19.57 -9.22 -2.86
CA ILE A 37 -19.58 -7.82 -2.42
C ILE A 37 -21.01 -7.41 -2.08
N ASP A 38 -21.25 -7.13 -0.80
CA ASP A 38 -22.42 -6.41 -0.35
C ASP A 38 -22.11 -4.90 -0.41
N SER A 39 -22.65 -4.23 -1.43
CA SER A 39 -22.43 -2.80 -1.63
C SER A 39 -23.22 -1.91 -0.69
N GLU A 40 -24.27 -2.41 -0.04
CA GLU A 40 -25.06 -1.65 0.92
C GLU A 40 -24.35 -1.59 2.27
N GLU A 41 -23.87 -2.74 2.75
CA GLU A 41 -23.15 -2.84 4.01
C GLU A 41 -21.63 -2.61 3.90
N GLY A 42 -21.10 -2.61 2.67
CA GLY A 42 -19.66 -2.55 2.41
C GLY A 42 -18.91 -3.81 2.87
N MET A 43 -19.60 -4.94 3.01
CA MET A 43 -18.97 -6.22 3.37
C MET A 43 -18.43 -6.90 2.12
N VAL A 44 -17.18 -7.36 2.18
CA VAL A 44 -16.53 -8.12 1.11
C VAL A 44 -16.10 -9.46 1.67
N THR A 45 -16.59 -10.53 1.05
CA THR A 45 -16.18 -11.90 1.33
C THR A 45 -15.29 -12.39 0.20
N ILE A 46 -14.16 -12.97 0.57
CA ILE A 46 -13.09 -13.43 -0.31
C ILE A 46 -12.92 -14.93 -0.07
N GLU A 47 -13.19 -15.75 -1.09
CA GLU A 47 -13.24 -17.20 -0.94
C GLU A 47 -12.47 -17.92 -2.05
N GLY A 48 -11.75 -18.98 -1.68
CA GLY A 48 -10.98 -19.80 -2.62
C GLY A 48 -10.45 -21.08 -1.98
N GLU A 49 -9.88 -21.98 -2.78
CA GLU A 49 -9.28 -23.21 -2.27
C GLU A 49 -7.86 -22.99 -1.74
N ASP A 50 -7.07 -22.17 -2.43
CA ASP A 50 -5.70 -21.83 -2.05
C ASP A 50 -5.67 -20.70 -0.99
N PRO A 51 -5.19 -20.96 0.23
CA PRO A 51 -5.06 -19.94 1.27
C PRO A 51 -4.14 -18.78 0.87
N ILE A 52 -3.11 -19.01 0.05
CA ILE A 52 -2.14 -17.99 -0.36
C ILE A 52 -2.81 -17.03 -1.35
N ALA A 53 -3.52 -17.56 -2.36
CA ALA A 53 -4.33 -16.74 -3.27
C ALA A 53 -5.40 -15.91 -2.52
N VAL A 54 -6.08 -16.50 -1.53
CA VAL A 54 -7.05 -15.75 -0.69
C VAL A 54 -6.37 -14.63 0.08
N MET A 55 -5.22 -14.88 0.71
CA MET A 55 -4.45 -13.86 1.42
C MET A 55 -4.00 -12.72 0.48
N THR A 56 -3.52 -13.08 -0.71
CA THR A 56 -3.07 -12.11 -1.71
C THR A 56 -4.24 -11.25 -2.20
N ALA A 57 -5.39 -11.86 -2.49
CA ALA A 57 -6.61 -11.13 -2.84
C ALA A 57 -7.09 -10.22 -1.69
N THR A 58 -7.03 -10.67 -0.43
CA THR A 58 -7.29 -9.82 0.74
C THR A 58 -6.37 -8.61 0.77
N ASN A 59 -5.08 -8.77 0.45
CA ASN A 59 -4.15 -7.65 0.38
C ASN A 59 -4.51 -6.68 -0.77
N VAL A 60 -4.91 -7.18 -1.94
CA VAL A 60 -5.38 -6.32 -3.04
C VAL A 60 -6.62 -5.51 -2.64
N VAL A 61 -7.63 -6.16 -2.05
CA VAL A 61 -8.85 -5.48 -1.56
C VAL A 61 -8.50 -4.44 -0.49
N SER A 62 -7.60 -4.80 0.43
CA SER A 62 -7.07 -3.91 1.46
C SER A 62 -6.41 -2.69 0.84
N ALA A 63 -5.51 -2.87 -0.13
CA ALA A 63 -4.82 -1.79 -0.81
C ALA A 63 -5.81 -0.82 -1.48
N ILE A 64 -6.80 -1.34 -2.21
CA ILE A 64 -7.84 -0.51 -2.84
C ILE A 64 -8.64 0.27 -1.79
N ASN A 65 -9.00 -0.36 -0.67
CA ASN A 65 -9.68 0.31 0.44
C ASN A 65 -8.80 1.39 1.11
N ARG A 66 -7.47 1.21 1.09
CA ARG A 66 -6.48 2.18 1.57
C ARG A 66 -6.06 3.20 0.51
N GLY A 67 -6.83 3.34 -0.57
CA GLY A 67 -6.72 4.45 -1.51
C GLY A 67 -5.90 4.18 -2.77
N PHE A 68 -5.32 2.98 -2.93
CA PHE A 68 -4.66 2.62 -4.19
C PHE A 68 -5.67 2.53 -5.35
N SER A 69 -5.24 2.88 -6.56
CA SER A 69 -5.98 2.50 -7.76
C SER A 69 -5.85 0.98 -7.99
N PRO A 70 -6.79 0.34 -8.71
CA PRO A 70 -6.69 -1.08 -9.04
C PRO A 70 -5.35 -1.45 -9.66
N GLU A 71 -4.87 -0.66 -10.62
CA GLU A 71 -3.63 -0.91 -11.36
C GLU A 71 -2.43 -0.94 -10.42
N ARG A 72 -2.37 -0.02 -9.45
CA ARG A 72 -1.30 0.02 -8.45
C ARG A 72 -1.43 -1.07 -7.40
N ALA A 73 -2.65 -1.47 -7.06
CA ALA A 73 -2.91 -2.56 -6.12
C ALA A 73 -2.52 -3.92 -6.72
N PHE A 74 -2.69 -4.10 -8.03
CA PHE A 74 -2.32 -5.33 -8.74
C PHE A 74 -0.82 -5.60 -8.79
N ARG A 75 0.02 -4.63 -8.40
CA ARG A 75 1.44 -4.87 -8.17
C ARG A 75 1.70 -5.99 -7.15
N LEU A 76 0.78 -6.19 -6.20
CA LEU A 76 0.82 -7.32 -5.25
C LEU A 76 0.71 -8.71 -5.93
N LEU A 77 0.33 -8.77 -7.20
CA LEU A 77 0.17 -10.00 -7.97
C LEU A 77 1.35 -10.27 -8.90
N GLU A 78 2.32 -9.36 -8.97
CA GLU A 78 3.46 -9.46 -9.90
C GLU A 78 4.54 -10.42 -9.41
N ASP A 79 4.69 -10.57 -8.09
CA ASP A 79 5.73 -11.37 -7.45
C ASP A 79 5.22 -11.89 -6.10
N GLU A 80 5.60 -13.11 -5.72
CA GLU A 80 5.12 -13.79 -4.51
C GLU A 80 5.60 -13.14 -3.21
N ASP A 81 6.73 -12.42 -3.26
CA ASP A 81 7.31 -11.71 -2.12
C ASP A 81 6.76 -10.29 -1.98
N MET A 82 5.88 -9.83 -2.89
CA MET A 82 5.24 -8.53 -2.76
C MET A 82 4.36 -8.48 -1.52
N MET A 83 4.60 -7.48 -0.68
CA MET A 83 3.84 -7.29 0.54
C MET A 83 3.10 -5.96 0.55
N LEU A 84 1.97 -5.96 1.25
CA LEU A 84 1.24 -4.75 1.62
C LEU A 84 1.53 -4.45 3.09
N ASP A 85 1.97 -3.23 3.34
CA ASP A 85 2.24 -2.73 4.67
C ASP A 85 1.39 -1.49 4.94
N ILE A 86 0.75 -1.43 6.12
CA ILE A 86 -0.19 -0.38 6.49
C ILE A 86 0.25 0.26 7.80
N LEU A 87 0.49 1.56 7.77
CA LEU A 87 0.78 2.40 8.92
C LEU A 87 -0.47 3.21 9.31
N ASP A 88 -0.93 3.06 10.55
CA ASP A 88 -1.99 3.90 11.11
C ASP A 88 -1.43 5.21 11.66
N LEU A 89 -2.05 6.33 11.28
CA LEU A 89 -1.74 7.68 11.73
C LEU A 89 -2.68 8.14 12.85
N ALA A 90 -3.74 7.38 13.16
CA ALA A 90 -4.72 7.74 14.19
C ALA A 90 -4.05 7.94 15.55
N ASP A 91 -3.18 7.02 15.96
CA ASP A 91 -2.49 7.07 17.25
C ASP A 91 -1.44 8.19 17.32
N LEU A 92 -1.03 8.73 16.15
CA LEU A 92 -0.03 9.77 16.02
C LEU A 92 -0.65 11.17 15.89
N SER A 93 -1.98 11.26 15.79
CA SER A 93 -2.70 12.52 15.59
C SER A 93 -3.81 12.70 16.63
N GLY A 94 -3.59 13.59 17.60
CA GLY A 94 -4.61 13.92 18.61
C GLY A 94 -5.74 14.79 18.07
N THR A 95 -5.60 15.33 16.86
CA THR A 95 -6.58 16.22 16.22
C THR A 95 -6.59 16.04 14.71
N THR A 96 -7.71 16.36 14.06
CA THR A 96 -7.85 16.36 12.58
C THR A 96 -6.80 17.26 11.92
N GLY A 97 -6.54 18.44 12.48
CA GLY A 97 -5.54 19.37 11.93
C GLY A 97 -4.11 18.81 11.99
N GLN A 98 -3.77 18.02 13.01
CA GLN A 98 -2.48 17.34 13.07
C GLN A 98 -2.39 16.24 12.01
N LEU A 99 -3.46 15.47 11.80
CA LEU A 99 -3.51 14.45 10.75
C LEU A 99 -3.31 15.07 9.36
N GLU A 100 -3.98 16.18 9.05
CA GLU A 100 -3.80 16.90 7.78
C GLU A 100 -2.34 17.35 7.57
N ARG A 101 -1.69 17.86 8.63
CA ARG A 101 -0.27 18.26 8.57
C ARG A 101 0.65 17.08 8.33
N LEU A 102 0.43 15.95 9.01
CA LEU A 102 1.20 14.73 8.81
C LEU A 102 1.07 14.23 7.36
N ARG A 103 -0.17 14.12 6.85
CA ARG A 103 -0.41 13.73 5.46
C ARG A 103 0.23 14.70 4.48
N GLY A 104 0.05 16.00 4.68
CA GLY A 104 0.64 17.04 3.83
C GLY A 104 2.16 16.95 3.77
N ARG A 105 2.81 16.58 4.88
CA ARG A 105 4.26 16.37 4.94
C ARG A 105 4.72 15.13 4.17
N ILE A 106 3.98 14.02 4.29
CA ILE A 106 4.27 12.78 3.56
C ILE A 106 4.07 12.97 2.06
N ILE A 107 2.94 13.58 1.67
CA ILE A 107 2.57 13.83 0.28
C ILE A 107 3.54 14.84 -0.35
N GLY A 108 3.88 15.91 0.35
CA GLY A 108 4.67 17.02 -0.19
C GLY A 108 3.88 17.88 -1.18
N LYS A 109 4.52 18.93 -1.69
CA LYS A 109 3.89 19.85 -2.65
C LYS A 109 3.51 19.09 -3.92
N ALA A 110 2.22 19.08 -4.28
CA ALA A 110 1.72 18.34 -5.45
C ALA A 110 2.11 16.85 -5.49
N GLY A 111 2.35 16.23 -4.32
CA GLY A 111 2.71 14.80 -4.26
C GLY A 111 4.20 14.49 -4.49
N THR A 112 5.07 15.50 -4.59
CA THR A 112 6.49 15.30 -4.93
C THR A 112 7.24 14.45 -3.91
N SER A 113 6.98 14.62 -2.61
CA SER A 113 7.69 13.88 -1.57
C SER A 113 7.34 12.39 -1.62
N ARG A 114 6.05 12.07 -1.72
CA ARG A 114 5.59 10.69 -1.89
C ARG A 114 6.21 10.06 -3.14
N ALA A 115 6.14 10.75 -4.29
CA ALA A 115 6.69 10.25 -5.54
C ALA A 115 8.21 10.02 -5.48
N GLN A 116 8.94 10.88 -4.79
CA GLN A 116 10.38 10.72 -4.60
C GLN A 116 10.72 9.53 -3.70
N ILE A 117 9.95 9.29 -2.64
CA ILE A 117 10.14 8.09 -1.81
C ILE A 117 9.88 6.84 -2.65
N GLU A 118 8.75 6.80 -3.38
CA GLU A 118 8.38 5.69 -4.29
C GLU A 118 9.52 5.36 -5.27
N ASP A 119 10.09 6.37 -5.94
CA ASP A 119 11.19 6.18 -6.90
C ASP A 119 12.49 5.69 -6.22
N MET A 120 12.82 6.24 -5.05
CA MET A 120 14.05 5.89 -4.35
C MET A 120 13.99 4.49 -3.73
N THR A 121 12.80 4.01 -3.35
CA THR A 121 12.61 2.69 -2.74
C THR A 121 11.99 1.65 -3.68
N ALA A 122 11.64 2.03 -4.91
CA ALA A 122 10.88 1.20 -5.84
C ALA A 122 9.58 0.65 -5.24
N THR A 123 8.82 1.47 -4.49
CA THR A 123 7.54 1.07 -3.87
C THR A 123 6.37 1.85 -4.45
N GLU A 124 5.15 1.38 -4.19
CA GLU A 124 3.92 2.18 -4.36
C GLU A 124 3.43 2.65 -3.00
N ILE A 125 3.04 3.91 -2.86
CA ILE A 125 2.56 4.51 -1.63
C ILE A 125 1.20 5.17 -1.85
N SER A 126 0.24 4.84 -0.97
CA SER A 126 -1.04 5.52 -0.85
C SER A 126 -1.14 6.21 0.50
N VAL A 127 -1.51 7.49 0.51
CA VAL A 127 -1.81 8.26 1.72
C VAL A 127 -3.30 8.57 1.73
N HIS A 128 -4.08 7.83 2.52
CA HIS A 128 -5.54 7.89 2.48
C HIS A 128 -6.16 7.78 3.87
N GLY A 129 -7.11 8.68 4.17
CA GLY A 129 -7.83 8.68 5.44
C GLY A 129 -6.86 8.83 6.62
N LYS A 130 -6.83 7.82 7.49
CA LYS A 130 -5.94 7.77 8.66
C LYS A 130 -4.73 6.86 8.45
N THR A 131 -4.46 6.42 7.22
CA THR A 131 -3.43 5.42 6.97
C THR A 131 -2.48 5.81 5.84
N VAL A 132 -1.26 5.30 5.93
CA VAL A 132 -0.32 5.21 4.81
C VAL A 132 -0.16 3.74 4.47
N ALA A 133 -0.38 3.37 3.22
CA ALA A 133 -0.20 2.00 2.75
C ALA A 133 0.95 1.95 1.74
N ILE A 134 1.77 0.92 1.81
CA ILE A 134 2.99 0.73 1.02
C ILE A 134 2.96 -0.65 0.38
N ILE A 135 3.25 -0.74 -0.91
CA ILE A 135 3.40 -2.00 -1.65
C ILE A 135 4.82 -2.08 -2.20
N GLY A 136 5.47 -3.22 -2.01
CA GLY A 136 6.80 -3.52 -2.55
C GLY A 136 7.38 -4.79 -1.94
N LEU A 137 8.66 -5.05 -2.24
CA LEU A 137 9.41 -6.15 -1.61
C LEU A 137 9.76 -5.80 -0.14
N PRO A 138 10.06 -6.79 0.72
CA PRO A 138 10.26 -6.56 2.15
C PRO A 138 11.24 -5.44 2.51
N ASP A 139 12.46 -5.48 1.97
CA ASP A 139 13.50 -4.47 2.25
C ASP A 139 13.13 -3.08 1.72
N GLN A 140 12.42 -3.03 0.59
CA GLN A 140 11.94 -1.80 -0.04
C GLN A 140 10.86 -1.15 0.84
N VAL A 141 9.92 -1.96 1.32
CA VAL A 141 8.84 -1.55 2.20
C VAL A 141 9.39 -1.08 3.55
N GLU A 142 10.35 -1.79 4.14
CA GLU A 142 11.00 -1.39 5.39
C GLU A 142 11.67 0.00 5.24
N THR A 143 12.42 0.18 4.16
CA THR A 143 13.11 1.44 3.88
C THR A 143 12.12 2.59 3.65
N ALA A 144 11.05 2.36 2.90
CA ALA A 144 9.99 3.34 2.64
C ALA A 144 9.23 3.70 3.92
N ARG A 145 8.85 2.70 4.72
CA ARG A 145 8.22 2.89 6.04
C ARG A 145 9.10 3.76 6.93
N LYS A 146 10.41 3.48 6.98
CA LYS A 146 11.32 4.27 7.80
C LYS A 146 11.38 5.74 7.36
N ALA A 147 11.43 6.00 6.05
CA ALA A 147 11.37 7.36 5.53
C ALA A 147 10.06 8.08 5.89
N ILE A 148 8.91 7.39 5.81
CA ILE A 148 7.61 7.93 6.21
C ILE A 148 7.58 8.25 7.71
N GLU A 149 8.10 7.36 8.56
CA GLU A 149 8.22 7.60 10.00
C GLU A 149 9.10 8.81 10.32
N MET A 150 10.24 8.97 9.64
CA MET A 150 11.09 10.15 9.78
C MET A 150 10.33 11.43 9.45
N LEU A 151 9.54 11.43 8.36
CA LEU A 151 8.70 12.57 8.02
C LEU A 151 7.69 12.85 9.12
N ILE A 152 7.01 11.82 9.64
CA ILE A 152 6.03 11.98 10.74
C ILE A 152 6.69 12.56 12.00
N GLN A 153 7.93 12.16 12.29
CA GLN A 153 8.73 12.68 13.41
C GLN A 153 9.28 14.10 13.18
N GLY A 154 8.98 14.72 12.03
CA GLY A 154 9.39 16.10 11.74
C GLY A 154 10.80 16.23 11.17
N VAL A 155 11.46 15.13 10.78
CA VAL A 155 12.78 15.16 10.14
C VAL A 155 12.68 15.88 8.78
N PRO A 156 13.54 16.86 8.47
CA PRO A 156 13.50 17.59 7.19
C PRO A 156 13.57 16.65 5.98
N HIS A 157 12.82 16.95 4.92
CA HIS A 157 12.80 16.15 3.69
C HIS A 157 14.18 15.89 3.11
N GLU A 158 15.07 16.88 3.11
CA GLU A 158 16.46 16.75 2.68
C GLU A 158 17.19 15.63 3.43
N ASN A 159 17.02 15.54 4.75
CA ASN A 159 17.64 14.51 5.57
C ASN A 159 17.03 13.12 5.30
N VAL A 160 15.73 13.07 5.00
CA VAL A 160 15.05 11.82 4.60
C VAL A 160 15.59 11.34 3.25
N TYR A 161 15.76 12.23 2.27
CA TYR A 161 16.35 11.86 0.98
C TYR A 161 17.81 11.44 1.11
N GLY A 162 18.58 12.10 1.98
CA GLY A 162 19.94 11.67 2.30
C GLY A 162 20.00 10.28 2.96
N PHE A 163 19.02 9.93 3.79
CA PHE A 163 18.87 8.57 4.32
C PHE A 163 18.57 7.55 3.21
N LEU A 164 17.62 7.86 2.33
CA LEU A 164 17.23 6.98 1.22
C LEU A 164 18.38 6.75 0.23
N ASP A 165 19.17 7.79 -0.07
CA ASP A 165 20.33 7.68 -0.97
C ASP A 165 21.41 6.76 -0.38
N ARG A 166 21.67 6.85 0.94
CA ARG A 166 22.58 5.92 1.63
C ARG A 166 22.07 4.49 1.55
N LYS A 167 20.78 4.26 1.85
CA LYS A 167 20.17 2.92 1.78
C LYS A 167 20.23 2.32 0.38
N LYS A 168 19.98 3.13 -0.66
CA LYS A 168 20.11 2.70 -2.06
C LYS A 168 21.53 2.29 -2.42
N LYS A 169 22.55 2.99 -1.91
CA LYS A 169 23.96 2.64 -2.10
C LYS A 169 24.34 1.36 -1.37
N GLU A 170 23.91 1.21 -0.12
CA GLU A 170 24.10 -0.02 0.69
C GLU A 170 23.52 -1.24 -0.02
N ALA A 171 22.27 -1.16 -0.50
CA ALA A 171 21.63 -2.25 -1.24
C ALA A 171 22.37 -2.61 -2.54
N LYS A 172 22.82 -1.60 -3.29
CA LYS A 172 23.61 -1.81 -4.51
C LYS A 172 24.96 -2.48 -4.20
N GLN A 173 25.62 -2.07 -3.12
CA GLN A 173 26.90 -2.65 -2.71
C GLN A 173 26.72 -4.11 -2.26
N ALA A 174 25.73 -4.40 -1.42
CA ALA A 174 25.42 -5.76 -0.99
C ALA A 174 25.12 -6.69 -2.18
N MET A 175 24.41 -6.18 -3.19
CA MET A 175 24.16 -6.92 -4.43
C MET A 175 25.46 -7.22 -5.18
N LEU A 176 26.37 -6.25 -5.33
CA LEU A 176 27.66 -6.46 -5.99
C LEU A 176 28.53 -7.47 -5.23
N GLU A 177 28.56 -7.40 -3.90
CA GLU A 177 29.29 -8.32 -3.04
C GLU A 177 28.74 -9.76 -3.13
N TYR A 178 27.42 -9.94 -3.27
CA TYR A 178 26.81 -11.25 -3.46
C TYR A 178 27.22 -11.93 -4.78
N TYR A 179 27.48 -11.15 -5.83
CA TYR A 179 27.89 -11.66 -7.14
C TYR A 179 29.42 -11.66 -7.37
N SER A 180 30.21 -11.24 -6.39
CA SER A 180 31.68 -11.22 -6.44
C SER A 180 32.28 -12.47 -5.83
#